data_AF-A0A833TWR2-F1
#
_entry.id   AF-A0A833TWR2-F1
#
_cell.length_a   1.000
_cell.length_b   1.000
_cell.length_c   1.000
_cell.angle_alpha   90.00
_cell.angle_beta   90.00
_cell.angle_gamma   90.00
#
_symmetry.space_group_name_H-M   'P 1'
#
loop_
_entity.id
_entity.type
_entity.pdbx_description
1 polymer ?
#
loop_
_entity_poly.entity_id
_entity_poly.type
_entity_poly.pdbx_seq_one_letter_code
_entity_poly.pdbx_strand_id
1 'polypeptide(L)'
;MHAWYKTASLLFRNSFKLLIKYSAGQARFIYLILRMAACTRWKVFFPVLILCVSLLGMAVSVSGDAALIEDVCSKTTRPDHCKACYKLNSKSSQENVKDLGRLSIGCVFLELGIFRSTLGSLLKNTNNMAPEFLNACTSCSTMLVSVDKRIKDALEAWQQARYETSTMHMWYAVSIINDCRRGVRMMAGLTKSLSDQIIALDGFGQASYGVLDQIH
;
A
#
# COMPACT_ATOMS: atom_id res chain seq x y z
N MET A 1 36.60 -35.12 -7.73
CA MET A 1 36.61 -33.69 -8.15
C MET A 1 36.02 -33.41 -9.55
N HIS A 2 35.40 -34.37 -10.25
CA HIS A 2 34.92 -34.16 -11.64
C HIS A 2 33.38 -34.02 -11.81
N ALA A 3 32.58 -34.23 -10.76
CA ALA A 3 31.11 -34.20 -10.85
C ALA A 3 30.50 -32.79 -10.74
N TRP A 4 31.18 -31.84 -10.08
CA TRP A 4 30.65 -30.50 -9.82
C TRP A 4 30.70 -29.55 -11.04
N TYR A 5 31.61 -29.80 -11.99
CA TYR A 5 31.78 -28.95 -13.17
C TYR A 5 30.65 -29.09 -14.19
N LYS A 6 30.03 -30.28 -14.30
CA LYS A 6 28.93 -30.50 -15.26
C LYS A 6 27.62 -29.83 -14.81
N THR A 7 27.35 -29.79 -13.51
CA THR A 7 26.12 -29.18 -12.95
C THR A 7 26.17 -27.65 -13.03
N ALA A 8 27.35 -27.05 -12.84
CA ALA A 8 27.54 -25.60 -12.97
C ALA A 8 27.42 -25.11 -14.42
N SER A 9 27.89 -25.90 -15.40
CA SER A 9 27.78 -25.59 -16.83
C SER A 9 26.32 -25.56 -17.33
N LEU A 10 25.46 -26.46 -16.82
CA LEU A 10 24.05 -26.53 -17.17
C LEU A 10 23.22 -25.39 -16.54
N LEU A 11 23.52 -25.02 -15.30
CA LEU A 11 22.90 -23.86 -14.64
C LEU A 11 23.28 -22.55 -15.35
N PHE A 12 24.52 -22.42 -15.81
CA PHE A 12 24.97 -21.23 -16.54
C PHE A 12 24.31 -21.11 -17.93
N ARG A 13 24.12 -22.23 -18.64
CA ARG A 13 23.48 -22.24 -19.97
C ARG A 13 22.00 -21.91 -19.92
N ASN A 14 21.29 -22.34 -18.86
CA ASN A 14 19.86 -22.04 -18.70
C ASN A 14 19.63 -20.60 -18.25
N SER A 15 20.47 -20.05 -17.36
CA SER A 15 20.40 -18.64 -16.96
C SER A 15 20.72 -17.67 -18.11
N PHE A 16 21.61 -18.06 -19.04
CA PHE A 16 21.93 -17.22 -20.21
C PHE A 16 20.79 -17.16 -21.23
N LYS A 17 19.99 -18.23 -21.37
CA LYS A 17 18.79 -18.21 -22.23
C LYS A 17 17.66 -17.33 -21.68
N LEU A 18 17.57 -17.16 -20.36
CA LEU A 18 16.61 -16.23 -19.74
C LEU A 18 17.04 -14.76 -19.86
N LEU A 19 18.36 -14.48 -19.81
CA LEU A 19 18.90 -13.12 -19.93
C LEU A 19 18.83 -12.54 -21.36
N ILE A 20 18.71 -13.37 -22.39
CA ILE A 20 18.64 -12.91 -23.80
C ILE A 20 17.24 -12.38 -24.18
N LYS A 21 16.21 -12.56 -23.35
CA LYS A 21 14.83 -12.16 -23.68
C LYS A 21 14.44 -10.73 -23.25
N TYR A 22 15.34 -9.97 -22.61
CA TYR A 22 15.03 -8.63 -22.10
C TYR A 22 15.96 -7.55 -22.68
N SER A 23 15.33 -6.64 -23.43
CA SER A 23 15.75 -5.28 -23.80
C SER A 23 17.17 -5.08 -24.37
N ALA A 24 17.20 -4.66 -25.64
CA ALA A 24 18.40 -4.33 -26.42
C ALA A 24 19.37 -3.29 -25.79
N GLY A 25 18.98 -2.63 -24.70
CA GLY A 25 19.82 -1.70 -23.94
C GLY A 25 20.82 -2.35 -22.96
N GLN A 26 20.50 -3.51 -22.37
CA GLN A 26 21.37 -4.17 -21.37
C GLN A 26 22.53 -4.96 -21.98
N ALA A 27 22.41 -5.36 -23.25
CA ALA A 27 23.46 -6.11 -23.95
C ALA A 27 24.76 -5.30 -24.12
N ARG A 28 24.67 -3.97 -24.33
CA ARG A 28 25.85 -3.10 -24.50
C ARG A 28 26.68 -2.97 -23.22
N PHE A 29 26.01 -2.90 -22.07
CA PHE A 29 26.70 -2.73 -20.78
C PHE A 29 27.42 -4.01 -20.35
N ILE A 30 26.78 -5.17 -20.56
CA ILE A 30 27.36 -6.50 -20.31
C ILE A 30 28.55 -6.76 -21.26
N TYR A 31 28.46 -6.35 -22.53
CA TYR A 31 29.55 -6.51 -23.50
C TYR A 31 30.78 -5.65 -23.16
N LEU A 32 30.59 -4.46 -22.60
CA LEU A 32 31.67 -3.59 -22.13
C LEU A 32 32.38 -4.19 -20.90
N ILE A 33 31.62 -4.75 -19.94
CA ILE A 33 32.19 -5.45 -18.77
C ILE A 33 32.95 -6.71 -19.20
N LEU A 34 32.44 -7.47 -20.17
CA LEU A 34 33.12 -8.63 -20.76
C LEU A 34 34.43 -8.27 -21.48
N ARG A 35 34.50 -7.11 -22.15
CA ARG A 35 35.75 -6.64 -22.78
C ARG A 35 36.80 -6.20 -21.78
N MET A 36 36.40 -5.58 -20.66
CA MET A 36 37.35 -5.17 -19.61
C MET A 36 37.92 -6.36 -18.81
N ALA A 37 37.24 -7.51 -18.83
CA ALA A 37 37.70 -8.75 -18.20
C ALA A 37 38.78 -9.51 -18.99
N ALA A 38 39.10 -9.08 -20.22
CA ALA A 38 40.00 -9.82 -21.12
C ALA A 38 41.50 -9.66 -20.80
N CYS A 39 41.90 -8.78 -19.87
CA CYS A 39 43.33 -8.51 -19.62
C CYS A 39 43.81 -8.51 -18.17
N THR A 40 42.98 -8.83 -17.16
CA THR A 40 43.45 -8.77 -15.76
C THR A 40 43.01 -9.98 -14.91
N ARG A 41 44.02 -10.80 -14.60
CA ARG A 41 44.18 -11.66 -13.40
C ARG A 41 42.88 -12.06 -12.68
N TRP A 42 42.23 -13.11 -13.22
CA TRP A 42 40.94 -13.67 -12.84
C TRP A 42 40.73 -14.02 -11.34
N LYS A 43 41.80 -14.14 -10.54
CA LYS A 43 41.72 -14.55 -9.12
C LYS A 43 41.09 -13.51 -8.18
N VAL A 44 41.03 -12.24 -8.59
CA VAL A 44 40.46 -11.15 -7.76
C VAL A 44 39.03 -10.78 -8.19
N PHE A 45 38.65 -11.06 -9.44
CA PHE A 45 37.35 -10.70 -9.99
C PHE A 45 36.20 -11.55 -9.42
N PHE A 46 36.42 -12.83 -9.17
CA PHE A 46 35.38 -13.73 -8.66
C PHE A 46 34.81 -13.32 -7.29
N PRO A 47 35.62 -13.02 -6.26
CA PRO A 47 35.10 -12.58 -4.97
C PRO A 47 34.46 -11.18 -5.04
N VAL A 48 34.99 -10.26 -5.85
CA VAL A 48 34.42 -8.91 -6.01
C VAL A 48 33.08 -8.95 -6.75
N LEU A 49 32.93 -9.81 -7.76
CA LEU A 49 31.68 -9.96 -8.49
C LEU A 49 30.60 -10.63 -7.63
N ILE A 50 30.95 -11.61 -6.79
CA ILE A 50 30.03 -12.19 -5.81
C ILE A 50 29.64 -11.15 -4.76
N LEU A 51 30.58 -10.33 -4.28
CA LEU A 51 30.29 -9.23 -3.35
C LEU A 51 29.35 -8.18 -3.98
N CYS A 52 29.62 -7.77 -5.22
CA CYS A 52 28.79 -6.82 -5.97
C CYS A 52 27.40 -7.38 -6.29
N VAL A 53 27.27 -8.66 -6.63
CA VAL A 53 25.96 -9.31 -6.85
C VAL A 53 25.20 -9.52 -5.54
N SER A 54 25.88 -9.71 -4.41
CA SER A 54 25.25 -9.76 -3.07
C SER A 54 24.77 -8.38 -2.62
N LEU A 55 25.52 -7.33 -2.94
CA LEU A 55 25.16 -5.93 -2.70
C LEU A 55 24.04 -5.42 -3.64
N LEU A 56 23.99 -5.91 -4.89
CA LEU A 56 22.93 -5.62 -5.85
C LEU A 56 21.71 -6.55 -5.72
N GLY A 57 21.85 -7.67 -4.99
CA GLY A 57 20.80 -8.66 -4.77
C GLY A 57 19.67 -8.23 -3.83
N MET A 58 19.76 -7.04 -3.23
CA MET A 58 18.68 -6.44 -2.44
C MET A 58 17.91 -5.34 -3.19
N ALA A 59 18.15 -5.17 -4.49
CA ALA A 59 17.39 -4.25 -5.33
C ALA A 59 16.65 -5.01 -6.44
N VAL A 60 15.92 -6.07 -6.08
CA VAL A 60 14.72 -6.41 -6.86
C VAL A 60 13.65 -5.42 -6.43
N SER A 61 13.81 -4.16 -6.87
CA SER A 61 12.71 -3.21 -6.92
C SER A 61 11.74 -3.75 -7.95
N VAL A 62 10.83 -4.62 -7.52
CA VAL A 62 9.64 -4.93 -8.30
C VAL A 62 9.00 -3.58 -8.58
N SER A 63 8.79 -3.26 -9.85
CA SER A 63 8.15 -2.02 -10.32
C SER A 63 6.64 -2.01 -9.98
N GLY A 64 6.30 -2.40 -8.75
CA GLY A 64 4.99 -2.86 -8.34
C GLY A 64 4.08 -1.80 -7.78
N ASP A 65 4.59 -0.69 -7.23
CA ASP A 65 3.76 0.14 -6.34
C ASP A 65 2.78 1.05 -7.06
N ALA A 66 3.17 1.71 -8.16
CA ALA A 66 2.23 2.50 -8.96
C ALA A 66 1.19 1.60 -9.67
N ALA A 67 1.62 0.44 -10.15
CA ALA A 67 0.73 -0.54 -10.78
C ALA A 67 -0.22 -1.18 -9.75
N LEU A 68 0.27 -1.45 -8.54
CA LEU A 68 -0.50 -1.97 -7.43
C LEU A 68 -1.53 -0.95 -6.93
N ILE A 69 -1.12 0.30 -6.72
CA ILE A 69 -2.04 1.38 -6.34
C ILE A 69 -3.15 1.50 -7.39
N GLU A 70 -2.79 1.45 -8.68
CA GLU A 70 -3.78 1.50 -9.76
C GLU A 70 -4.72 0.27 -9.72
N ASP A 71 -4.18 -0.94 -9.63
CA ASP A 71 -4.95 -2.18 -9.57
C ASP A 71 -5.92 -2.19 -8.38
N VAL A 72 -5.43 -1.89 -7.18
CA VAL A 72 -6.24 -1.81 -5.96
C VAL A 72 -7.30 -0.73 -6.10
N CYS A 73 -6.90 0.51 -6.43
CA CYS A 73 -7.84 1.62 -6.46
C CYS A 73 -8.90 1.49 -7.56
N SER A 74 -8.58 0.86 -8.69
CA SER A 74 -9.54 0.61 -9.78
C SER A 74 -10.70 -0.31 -9.39
N LYS A 75 -10.50 -1.16 -8.37
CA LYS A 75 -11.50 -2.09 -7.85
C LYS A 75 -12.33 -1.50 -6.71
N THR A 76 -11.94 -0.32 -6.21
CA THR A 76 -12.68 0.35 -5.12
C THR A 76 -13.91 1.07 -5.66
N THR A 77 -14.88 1.29 -4.78
CA THR A 77 -16.03 2.15 -5.08
C THR A 77 -15.67 3.64 -5.11
N ARG A 78 -14.45 4.01 -4.69
CA ARG A 78 -13.94 5.39 -4.54
C ARG A 78 -12.53 5.54 -5.11
N PRO A 79 -12.33 5.31 -6.42
CA PRO A 79 -10.99 5.26 -7.01
C PRO A 79 -10.20 6.55 -6.79
N ASP A 80 -10.83 7.72 -6.91
CA ASP A 80 -10.14 9.00 -6.75
C ASP A 80 -9.66 9.25 -5.33
N HIS A 81 -10.50 8.95 -4.32
CA HIS A 81 -10.10 9.06 -2.92
C HIS A 81 -9.08 7.99 -2.55
N CYS A 82 -9.22 6.76 -3.05
CA CYS A 82 -8.20 5.73 -2.86
C CYS A 82 -6.82 6.22 -3.36
N LYS A 83 -6.75 6.76 -4.57
CA LYS A 83 -5.51 7.33 -5.14
C LYS A 83 -5.03 8.55 -4.37
N ALA A 84 -5.94 9.36 -3.83
CA ALA A 84 -5.58 10.57 -3.09
C ALA A 84 -4.77 10.26 -1.82
N CYS A 85 -5.03 9.14 -1.12
CA CYS A 85 -4.20 8.71 0.01
C CYS A 85 -2.72 8.60 -0.38
N TYR A 86 -2.41 7.98 -1.52
CA TYR A 86 -1.03 7.79 -1.97
C TYR A 86 -0.41 9.04 -2.58
N LYS A 87 -1.20 9.88 -3.27
CA LYS A 87 -0.71 11.14 -3.87
C LYS A 87 -0.14 12.11 -2.83
N LEU A 88 -0.61 12.05 -1.58
CA LEU A 88 -0.10 12.88 -0.50
C LEU A 88 1.35 12.56 -0.10
N ASN A 89 1.85 11.37 -0.43
CA ASN A 89 3.23 10.99 -0.22
C ASN A 89 3.92 10.71 -1.57
N SER A 90 4.84 11.59 -1.97
CA SER A 90 5.55 11.50 -3.26
C SER A 90 6.40 10.25 -3.43
N LYS A 91 6.69 9.51 -2.35
CA LYS A 91 7.45 8.26 -2.37
C LYS A 91 6.60 7.00 -2.41
N SER A 92 5.27 7.11 -2.30
CA SER A 92 4.36 5.95 -2.30
C SER A 92 4.55 5.05 -3.53
N SER A 93 4.85 5.61 -4.70
CA SER A 93 5.10 4.85 -5.93
C SER A 93 6.42 4.07 -5.97
N GLN A 94 7.23 4.16 -4.91
CA GLN A 94 8.54 3.52 -4.78
C GLN A 94 8.62 2.60 -3.54
N GLU A 95 7.49 2.42 -2.83
CA GLU A 95 7.51 1.99 -1.44
C GLU A 95 7.54 0.49 -1.11
N ASN A 96 7.43 -0.51 -1.95
CA ASN A 96 7.08 -1.88 -1.52
C ASN A 96 5.68 -2.00 -0.85
N VAL A 97 5.05 -3.15 -1.07
CA VAL A 97 3.66 -3.38 -0.67
C VAL A 97 3.41 -3.28 0.84
N LYS A 98 4.41 -3.60 1.68
CA LYS A 98 4.25 -3.56 3.14
C LYS A 98 4.23 -2.12 3.63
N ASP A 99 5.17 -1.31 3.17
CA ASP A 99 5.21 0.11 3.56
C ASP A 99 4.01 0.86 3.00
N LEU A 100 3.55 0.53 1.78
CA LEU A 100 2.26 1.01 1.26
C LEU A 100 1.06 0.63 2.14
N GLY A 101 1.05 -0.59 2.67
CA GLY A 101 0.03 -1.04 3.62
C GLY A 101 0.02 -0.20 4.90
N ARG A 102 1.20 0.10 5.46
CA ARG A 102 1.34 1.00 6.62
C ARG A 102 0.93 2.43 6.30
N LEU A 103 1.39 2.97 5.18
CA LEU A 103 1.08 4.33 4.72
C LEU A 103 -0.42 4.52 4.61
N SER A 104 -1.10 3.57 3.98
CA SER A 104 -2.53 3.63 3.77
C SER A 104 -3.32 3.53 5.08
N ILE A 105 -2.90 2.71 6.06
CA ILE A 105 -3.46 2.74 7.43
C ILE A 105 -3.35 4.16 8.02
N GLY A 106 -2.20 4.81 7.84
CA GLY A 106 -1.96 6.18 8.27
C GLY A 106 -2.91 7.20 7.62
N CYS A 107 -3.20 7.09 6.32
CA CYS A 107 -4.19 7.93 5.65
C CYS A 107 -5.57 7.83 6.32
N VAL A 108 -6.04 6.60 6.60
CA VAL A 108 -7.35 6.39 7.23
C VAL A 108 -7.37 7.03 8.61
N PHE A 109 -6.29 6.87 9.39
CA PHE A 109 -6.20 7.47 10.72
C PHE A 109 -6.31 9.00 10.69
N LEU A 110 -5.61 9.66 9.76
CA LEU A 110 -5.67 11.12 9.61
C LEU A 110 -7.06 11.60 9.20
N GLU A 111 -7.65 10.98 8.18
CA GLU A 111 -8.98 11.36 7.68
C GLU A 111 -10.08 11.09 8.72
N LEU A 112 -9.94 10.02 9.51
CA LEU A 112 -10.82 9.74 10.63
C LEU A 112 -10.80 10.88 11.65
N GLY A 113 -9.62 11.42 11.96
CA GLY A 113 -9.47 12.57 12.85
C GLY A 113 -10.21 13.81 12.35
N ILE A 114 -10.06 14.12 11.06
CA ILE A 114 -10.73 15.25 10.38
C ILE A 114 -12.25 15.07 10.43
N PHE A 115 -12.73 13.89 10.04
CA PHE A 115 -14.15 13.58 10.03
C PHE A 115 -14.77 13.63 11.44
N ARG A 116 -14.10 13.02 12.44
CA ARG A 116 -14.54 13.06 13.85
C ARG A 116 -14.63 14.49 14.38
N SER A 117 -13.65 15.34 14.05
CA SER A 117 -13.64 16.74 14.48
C SER A 117 -14.81 17.52 13.87
N THR A 118 -15.06 17.34 12.58
CA THR A 118 -16.16 17.98 11.86
C THR A 118 -17.52 17.52 12.40
N LEU A 119 -17.70 16.21 12.58
CA LEU A 119 -18.91 15.62 13.16
C LEU A 119 -19.13 16.11 14.60
N GLY A 120 -18.09 16.15 15.43
CA GLY A 120 -18.17 16.65 16.80
C GLY A 120 -18.52 18.14 16.87
N SER A 121 -18.05 18.95 15.92
CA SER A 121 -18.41 20.38 15.82
C SER A 121 -19.86 20.57 15.39
N LEU A 122 -20.34 19.72 14.50
CA LEU A 122 -21.74 19.69 14.06
C LEU A 122 -22.68 19.35 15.22
N LEU A 123 -22.33 18.32 16.01
CA LEU A 123 -23.11 17.88 17.17
C LEU A 123 -23.15 18.89 18.33
N LYS A 124 -22.27 19.91 18.33
CA LYS A 124 -22.33 21.02 19.29
C LYS A 124 -23.30 22.13 18.85
N ASN A 125 -23.61 22.23 17.57
CA ASN A 125 -24.39 23.32 16.97
C ASN A 125 -25.66 22.77 16.31
N THR A 126 -26.60 22.28 17.11
CA THR A 126 -27.74 21.47 16.65
C THR A 126 -29.03 22.25 16.36
N ASN A 127 -29.03 23.57 16.56
CA ASN A 127 -30.23 24.42 16.66
C ASN A 127 -31.21 24.36 15.46
N ASN A 128 -30.79 23.86 14.30
CA ASN A 128 -31.62 23.75 13.09
C ASN A 128 -31.57 22.35 12.43
N MET A 129 -31.16 21.33 13.18
CA MET A 129 -31.02 19.97 12.65
C MET A 129 -32.24 19.11 12.98
N ALA A 130 -32.70 18.34 12.00
CA ALA A 130 -33.74 17.35 12.21
C ALA A 130 -33.30 16.30 13.26
N PRO A 131 -34.17 15.85 14.18
CA PRO A 131 -33.84 14.85 15.19
C PRO A 131 -33.25 13.56 14.61
N GLU A 132 -33.76 13.10 13.47
CA GLU A 132 -33.29 11.90 12.79
C GLU A 132 -31.84 12.06 12.32
N PHE A 133 -31.46 13.26 11.87
CA PHE A 133 -30.09 13.56 11.47
C PHE A 133 -29.15 13.58 12.68
N LEU A 134 -29.58 14.18 13.78
CA LEU A 134 -28.82 14.19 15.05
C LEU A 134 -28.60 12.76 15.58
N ASN A 135 -29.61 11.91 15.49
CA ASN A 135 -29.49 10.50 15.89
C ASN A 135 -28.51 9.74 14.99
N ALA A 136 -28.57 9.95 13.67
CA ALA A 136 -27.62 9.34 12.73
C ALA A 136 -26.17 9.82 12.98
N CYS A 137 -25.97 11.12 13.19
CA CYS A 137 -24.66 11.70 13.52
C CYS A 137 -24.13 11.19 14.87
N THR A 138 -24.99 11.07 15.88
CA THR A 138 -24.61 10.54 17.21
C THR A 138 -24.24 9.07 17.12
N SER A 139 -25.06 8.26 16.45
CA SER A 139 -24.78 6.84 16.21
C SER A 139 -23.46 6.65 15.46
N CYS A 140 -23.24 7.43 14.40
CA CYS A 140 -21.96 7.42 13.70
C CYS A 140 -20.81 7.78 14.63
N SER A 141 -20.91 8.86 15.42
CA SER A 141 -19.87 9.28 16.36
C SER A 141 -19.46 8.15 17.32
N THR A 142 -20.43 7.38 17.82
CA THR A 142 -20.17 6.18 18.64
C THR A 142 -19.44 5.09 17.84
N MET A 143 -19.87 4.81 16.60
CA MET A 143 -19.21 3.84 15.72
C MET A 143 -17.74 4.21 15.44
N LEU A 144 -17.41 5.49 15.30
CA LEU A 144 -16.05 5.96 15.01
C LEU A 144 -15.05 5.66 16.13
N VAL A 145 -15.50 5.44 17.37
CA VAL A 145 -14.64 4.93 18.46
C VAL A 145 -14.14 3.52 18.14
N SER A 146 -15.03 2.67 17.59
CA SER A 146 -14.66 1.33 17.16
C SER A 146 -13.72 1.38 15.95
N VAL A 147 -13.97 2.27 14.99
CA VAL A 147 -13.07 2.49 13.84
C VAL A 147 -11.67 2.86 14.30
N ASP A 148 -11.55 3.83 15.22
CA ASP A 148 -10.25 4.26 15.78
C ASP A 148 -9.48 3.10 16.43
N LYS A 149 -10.18 2.28 17.23
CA LYS A 149 -9.57 1.08 17.81
C LYS A 149 -9.08 0.12 16.72
N ARG A 150 -9.91 -0.16 15.71
CA ARG A 150 -9.54 -1.10 14.64
C ARG A 150 -8.34 -0.64 13.82
N ILE A 151 -8.25 0.66 13.52
CA ILE A 151 -7.08 1.23 12.82
C ILE A 151 -5.81 1.07 13.68
N LYS A 152 -5.90 1.31 14.99
CA LYS A 152 -4.78 1.11 15.92
C LYS A 152 -4.37 -0.36 16.02
N ASP A 153 -5.33 -1.27 16.18
CA ASP A 153 -5.09 -2.71 16.19
C ASP A 153 -4.45 -3.17 14.87
N ALA A 154 -4.89 -2.61 13.72
CA ALA A 154 -4.32 -2.91 12.41
C ALA A 154 -2.86 -2.47 12.30
N LEU A 155 -2.53 -1.26 12.77
CA LEU A 155 -1.16 -0.74 12.77
C LEU A 155 -0.26 -1.58 13.68
N GLU A 156 -0.73 -1.94 14.87
CA GLU A 156 0.01 -2.79 15.80
C GLU A 156 0.27 -4.18 15.20
N ALA A 157 -0.75 -4.80 14.60
CA ALA A 157 -0.61 -6.08 13.92
C ALA A 157 0.41 -5.99 12.77
N TRP A 158 0.37 -4.93 11.96
CA TRP A 158 1.35 -4.69 10.89
C TRP A 158 2.78 -4.59 11.45
N GLN A 159 2.98 -3.85 12.54
CA GLN A 159 4.29 -3.69 13.18
C GLN A 159 4.88 -5.01 13.68
N GLN A 160 4.01 -5.95 14.04
CA GLN A 160 4.39 -7.30 14.47
C GLN A 160 4.43 -8.31 13.30
N ALA A 161 4.40 -7.82 12.05
CA ALA A 161 4.33 -8.62 10.82
C ALA A 161 3.13 -9.58 10.74
N ARG A 162 2.05 -9.30 11.49
CA ARG A 162 0.77 -10.04 11.44
C ARG A 162 -0.16 -9.40 10.39
N TYR A 163 0.23 -9.48 9.11
CA TYR A 163 -0.45 -8.75 8.02
C TYR A 163 -1.89 -9.22 7.77
N GLU A 164 -2.20 -10.51 7.91
CA GLU A 164 -3.57 -11.02 7.82
C GLU A 164 -4.46 -10.41 8.92
N THR A 165 -3.96 -10.36 10.16
CA THR A 165 -4.67 -9.73 11.28
C THR A 165 -4.85 -8.22 11.05
N SER A 166 -3.82 -7.56 10.50
CA SER A 166 -3.90 -6.15 10.11
C SER A 166 -5.00 -5.90 9.06
N THR A 167 -5.03 -6.74 8.01
CA THR A 167 -6.04 -6.73 6.94
C THR A 167 -7.44 -6.92 7.51
N MET A 168 -7.62 -7.91 8.39
CA MET A 168 -8.90 -8.18 9.05
C MET A 168 -9.39 -6.97 9.87
N HIS A 169 -8.51 -6.33 10.64
CA HIS A 169 -8.89 -5.13 11.40
C HIS A 169 -9.30 -3.97 10.49
N MET A 170 -8.59 -3.76 9.37
CA MET A 170 -8.98 -2.74 8.39
C MET A 170 -10.28 -3.07 7.67
N TRP A 171 -10.53 -4.34 7.34
CA TRP A 171 -11.82 -4.77 6.79
C TRP A 171 -12.99 -4.43 7.73
N TYR A 172 -12.85 -4.73 9.04
CA TYR A 172 -13.86 -4.33 10.04
C TYR A 172 -14.01 -2.81 10.12
N ALA A 173 -12.92 -2.04 10.08
CA ALA A 173 -12.97 -0.59 10.09
C ALA A 173 -13.76 -0.04 8.88
N VAL A 174 -13.48 -0.56 7.67
CA VAL A 174 -14.19 -0.20 6.44
C VAL A 174 -15.67 -0.55 6.49
N SER A 175 -16.03 -1.70 7.05
CA SER A 175 -17.44 -2.09 7.24
C SER A 175 -18.17 -1.07 8.12
N ILE A 176 -17.58 -0.70 9.26
CA ILE A 176 -18.20 0.25 10.20
C ILE A 176 -18.28 1.67 9.59
N ILE A 177 -17.25 2.11 8.86
CA ILE A 177 -17.28 3.39 8.12
C ILE A 177 -18.44 3.41 7.13
N ASN A 178 -18.66 2.30 6.42
CA ASN A 178 -19.78 2.17 5.48
C ASN A 178 -21.15 2.20 6.17
N ASP A 179 -21.28 1.63 7.37
CA ASP A 179 -22.50 1.70 8.17
C ASP A 179 -22.80 3.13 8.60
N CYS A 180 -21.81 3.84 9.15
CA CYS A 180 -21.95 5.26 9.46
C CYS A 180 -22.34 6.05 8.20
N ARG A 181 -21.68 5.79 7.06
CA ARG A 181 -21.94 6.50 5.80
C ARG A 181 -23.37 6.31 5.34
N ARG A 182 -23.92 5.11 5.44
CA ARG A 182 -25.33 4.83 5.10
C ARG A 182 -26.27 5.63 5.99
N GLY A 183 -26.02 5.65 7.31
CA GLY A 183 -26.81 6.44 8.26
C GLY A 183 -26.80 7.94 7.94
N VAL A 184 -25.61 8.49 7.64
CA VAL A 184 -25.45 9.93 7.34
C VAL A 184 -25.96 10.30 5.93
N ARG A 185 -25.80 9.42 4.93
CA ARG A 185 -26.23 9.66 3.54
C ARG A 185 -27.73 9.79 3.36
N MET A 186 -28.53 9.13 4.18
CA MET A 186 -29.99 9.29 4.13
C MET A 186 -30.44 10.73 4.38
N MET A 187 -29.53 11.59 4.86
CA MET A 187 -29.79 12.97 5.27
C MET A 187 -28.86 13.98 4.57
N ALA A 188 -28.30 13.61 3.41
CA ALA A 188 -27.23 14.32 2.68
C ALA A 188 -27.50 15.79 2.28
N GLY A 189 -28.73 16.30 2.51
CA GLY A 189 -29.09 17.70 2.24
C GLY A 189 -28.50 18.72 3.22
N LEU A 190 -27.97 18.30 4.38
CA LEU A 190 -27.59 19.25 5.45
C LEU A 190 -26.17 19.80 5.37
N THR A 191 -25.15 19.00 5.01
CA THR A 191 -23.75 19.49 4.96
C THR A 191 -22.89 18.77 3.92
N LYS A 192 -22.60 19.46 2.81
CA LYS A 192 -21.71 18.94 1.75
C LYS A 192 -20.33 18.52 2.29
N SER A 193 -19.75 19.32 3.19
CA SER A 193 -18.44 19.05 3.80
C SER A 193 -18.40 17.70 4.55
N LEU A 194 -19.41 17.40 5.36
CA LEU A 194 -19.48 16.15 6.12
C LEU A 194 -19.62 14.94 5.17
N SER A 195 -20.47 15.09 4.14
CA SER A 195 -20.65 14.07 3.11
C SER A 195 -19.34 13.80 2.36
N ASP A 196 -18.63 14.84 1.95
CA ASP A 196 -17.37 14.70 1.21
C ASP A 196 -16.28 14.03 2.07
N GLN A 197 -16.18 14.37 3.36
CA GLN A 197 -15.24 13.77 4.29
C GLN A 197 -15.51 12.29 4.56
N ILE A 198 -16.78 11.88 4.78
CA ILE A 198 -17.06 10.46 4.99
C ILE A 198 -16.84 9.63 3.73
N ILE A 199 -17.01 10.24 2.55
CA ILE A 199 -16.67 9.65 1.27
C ILE A 199 -15.15 9.47 1.13
N ALA A 200 -14.37 10.46 1.55
CA ALA A 200 -12.91 10.38 1.56
C ALA A 200 -12.43 9.29 2.53
N LEU A 201 -12.98 9.25 3.75
CA LEU A 201 -12.66 8.24 4.76
C LEU A 201 -12.96 6.82 4.28
N ASP A 202 -14.11 6.61 3.62
CA ASP A 202 -14.46 5.34 2.97
C ASP A 202 -13.44 4.94 1.88
N GLY A 203 -13.06 5.89 1.02
CA GLY A 203 -12.05 5.64 -0.02
C GLY A 203 -10.66 5.33 0.52
N PHE A 204 -10.22 6.01 1.57
CA PHE A 204 -8.94 5.72 2.22
C PHE A 204 -8.98 4.36 2.93
N GLY A 205 -10.10 4.04 3.56
CA GLY A 205 -10.33 2.72 4.15
C GLY A 205 -10.20 1.60 3.12
N GLN A 206 -10.83 1.75 1.95
CA GLN A 206 -10.74 0.78 0.85
C GLN A 206 -9.32 0.68 0.28
N ALA A 207 -8.58 1.79 0.19
CA ALA A 207 -7.16 1.77 -0.19
C ALA A 207 -6.34 0.91 0.77
N SER A 208 -6.52 1.13 2.07
CA SER A 208 -5.77 0.42 3.10
C SER A 208 -6.09 -1.06 3.15
N TYR A 209 -7.38 -1.43 3.18
CA TYR A 209 -7.78 -2.83 3.09
C TYR A 209 -7.25 -3.47 1.81
N GLY A 210 -7.45 -2.84 0.66
CA GLY A 210 -7.09 -3.41 -0.63
C GLY A 210 -5.59 -3.64 -0.81
N VAL A 211 -4.72 -2.77 -0.29
CA VAL A 211 -3.26 -3.01 -0.33
C VAL A 211 -2.82 -4.06 0.68
N LEU A 212 -3.36 -4.03 1.90
CA LEU A 212 -3.02 -5.04 2.92
C LEU A 212 -3.40 -6.46 2.48
N ASP A 213 -4.53 -6.58 1.77
CA ASP A 213 -5.02 -7.79 1.12
C ASP A 213 -4.13 -8.26 -0.05
N GLN A 214 -2.95 -7.66 -0.29
CA GLN A 214 -1.97 -8.14 -1.27
C GLN A 214 -0.71 -8.73 -0.61
N ILE A 215 -0.60 -8.69 0.72
CA ILE A 215 0.64 -9.00 1.48
C ILE A 215 0.79 -10.51 1.81
N HIS A 216 -0.02 -11.40 1.21
CA HIS A 216 -0.02 -12.84 1.49
C HIS A 216 1.36 -13.52 1.43
#